data_AF-A0A7K0EMY8-F1
#
_entry.id   AF-A0A7K0EMY8-F1
#
_cell.length_a   1.000
_cell.length_b   1.000
_cell.length_c   1.000
_cell.angle_alpha   90.00
_cell.angle_beta   90.00
_cell.angle_gamma   90.00
#
_symmetry.space_group_name_H-M   'P 1'
#
loop_
_entity.id
_entity.type
_entity.pdbx_description
1 polymer ?
#
loop_
_entity_poly.entity_id
_entity_poly.type
_entity_poly.pdbx_seq_one_letter_code
_entity_poly.pdbx_strand_id
1 'polypeptide(L)'
;MKKSLLLLGVFIYLNCVPVFAQAPTEYVWWNPTQADFPVIEGQGWRGKDIQNPYDRLPAESEKSVRKAVWDLSRNSAGLMIRFRANTDKIVVRYAVSGRHSLPHMPATGVSGVDLYAANYDGDWLWCNGKYAFGDTIRYEYANMEPTEKGREFRLYLPLYNTLKWLEIGVPKGVTLTPLPVRVDKPIVVYGTSIAQGGCASRAGMAWTAILGRKMDRPLINLAFSGNGRLEKEVVDRVAQLDAKIYVLDCLPNLIANGDRKLEDVYTLIVDAVKNLRQKQPTTPILLVEHAGYTDGGISPLRRNYYTEVNEVMRRAFTQLKGEGIDQLFLLPKSQINLDSDAMVDGTHPSDLGMQQYAEAYEKSLRAILNEPSGIFSTTKPRTQTRDWRIYDWQTRHHEIMARVKTNPPRIVYMGNSITHYWGGEPVAPRAAGADSWKAVMEPLGVQNLGYGWDRIENVLWRVYHGELDGYKAAQVVLMIGTNNLGINTDAEITAGLKFLVQAIKVRQPTAEILLIGILPRRNEEKRLTNLNEELAQMAGEANIRFAQPGTVFLKPDGKIDEALFSDGLHPNAEGYRQFAAKLQPFLKAPEQALKPAETGQKRKK
;
A
#
# COMPACT_ATOMS: atom_id res chain seq x y z
N MET A 1 10.70 -79.83 32.46
CA MET A 1 9.64 -78.94 32.99
C MET A 1 10.14 -77.51 33.00
N LYS A 2 9.45 -76.65 32.24
CA LYS A 2 9.08 -75.27 32.59
C LYS A 2 10.21 -74.36 33.12
N LYS A 3 10.80 -73.53 32.25
CA LYS A 3 11.07 -72.08 32.53
C LYS A 3 11.81 -71.27 31.45
N SER A 4 12.07 -71.78 30.24
CA SER A 4 12.84 -71.00 29.23
C SER A 4 12.12 -70.67 27.92
N LEU A 5 10.79 -70.78 27.85
CA LEU A 5 10.03 -70.45 26.62
C LEU A 5 8.84 -69.50 26.84
N LEU A 6 8.79 -68.80 27.98
CA LEU A 6 7.69 -67.87 28.32
C LEU A 6 8.15 -66.42 28.54
N LEU A 7 9.31 -66.04 28.00
CA LEU A 7 9.85 -64.67 28.08
C LEU A 7 10.13 -64.02 26.72
N LEU A 8 9.86 -64.73 25.62
CA LEU A 8 9.93 -64.16 24.27
C LEU A 8 8.55 -63.74 23.71
N GLY A 9 7.45 -64.22 24.31
CA GLY A 9 6.08 -63.90 23.88
C GLY A 9 5.46 -62.65 24.53
N VAL A 10 6.04 -62.12 25.60
CA VAL A 10 5.51 -60.95 26.32
C VAL A 10 6.19 -59.64 25.89
N PHE A 11 7.37 -59.71 25.24
CA PHE A 11 8.07 -58.52 24.73
C PHE A 11 7.58 -58.03 23.36
N ILE A 12 6.78 -58.83 22.63
CA ILE A 12 6.23 -58.45 21.32
C ILE A 12 4.85 -57.77 21.46
N TYR A 13 4.16 -57.91 22.60
CA TYR A 13 2.82 -57.34 22.79
C TYR A 13 2.78 -55.94 23.45
N LEU A 14 3.94 -55.40 23.87
CA LEU A 14 4.05 -54.10 24.57
C LEU A 14 4.63 -52.96 23.71
N ASN A 15 4.86 -53.18 22.41
CA ASN A 15 5.31 -52.15 21.46
C ASN A 15 4.29 -51.85 20.34
N CYS A 16 3.02 -52.22 20.51
CA CYS A 16 1.94 -51.67 19.68
C CYS A 16 1.41 -50.39 20.33
N VAL A 17 2.24 -49.34 20.39
CA VAL A 17 1.69 -47.99 20.48
C VAL A 17 0.96 -47.78 19.16
N PRO A 18 -0.36 -47.53 19.14
CA PRO A 18 -1.02 -47.08 17.93
C PRO A 18 -0.33 -45.78 17.52
N VAL A 19 0.56 -45.87 16.53
CA VAL A 19 0.95 -44.73 15.72
C VAL A 19 -0.34 -44.35 15.01
N PHE A 20 -1.09 -43.40 15.59
CA PHE A 20 -2.11 -42.70 14.86
C PHE A 20 -1.37 -41.96 13.74
N ALA A 21 -1.25 -42.62 12.58
CA ALA A 21 -0.95 -41.93 11.34
C ALA A 21 -2.02 -40.83 11.23
N GLN A 22 -1.63 -39.57 11.45
CA GLN A 22 -2.52 -38.46 11.20
C GLN A 22 -3.02 -38.63 9.77
N ALA A 23 -4.33 -38.74 9.60
CA ALA A 23 -4.92 -38.81 8.27
C ALA A 23 -4.36 -37.63 7.45
N PRO A 24 -3.86 -37.87 6.22
CA PRO A 24 -3.29 -36.80 5.42
C PRO A 24 -4.31 -35.67 5.25
N THR A 25 -3.90 -34.43 5.51
CA THR A 25 -4.76 -33.26 5.34
C THR A 25 -5.28 -33.21 3.91
N GLU A 26 -6.59 -33.25 3.72
CA GLU A 26 -7.23 -33.04 2.41
C GLU A 26 -7.29 -31.53 2.10
N TYR A 27 -7.00 -31.15 0.86
CA TYR A 27 -6.93 -29.75 0.43
C TYR A 27 -8.00 -29.42 -0.61
N VAL A 28 -8.56 -28.22 -0.51
CA VAL A 28 -9.30 -27.56 -1.58
C VAL A 28 -8.35 -26.63 -2.30
N TRP A 29 -8.23 -26.79 -3.62
CA TRP A 29 -7.33 -26.04 -4.48
C TRP A 29 -8.06 -24.94 -5.22
N TRP A 30 -7.49 -23.74 -5.20
CA TRP A 30 -7.96 -22.60 -5.96
C TRP A 30 -6.92 -22.20 -7.01
N ASN A 31 -7.36 -22.08 -8.26
CA ASN A 31 -6.56 -21.54 -9.35
C ASN A 31 -6.88 -20.04 -9.55
N PRO A 32 -5.94 -19.12 -9.32
CA PRO A 32 -6.16 -17.68 -9.47
C PRO A 32 -6.58 -17.25 -10.88
N THR A 33 -6.22 -18.01 -11.93
CA THR A 33 -6.58 -17.67 -13.31
C THR A 33 -8.03 -17.98 -13.66
N GLN A 34 -8.73 -18.70 -12.77
CA GLN A 34 -10.15 -19.06 -12.92
C GLN A 34 -11.07 -18.17 -12.06
N ALA A 35 -10.55 -17.12 -11.43
CA ALA A 35 -11.37 -16.19 -10.66
C ALA A 35 -12.30 -15.36 -11.56
N ASP A 36 -13.52 -15.08 -11.10
CA ASP A 36 -14.53 -14.31 -11.84
C ASP A 36 -14.16 -12.81 -12.01
N PHE A 37 -13.17 -12.35 -11.26
CA PHE A 37 -12.65 -10.98 -11.31
C PHE A 37 -11.11 -11.00 -11.23
N PRO A 38 -10.43 -9.92 -11.65
CA PRO A 38 -8.97 -9.87 -11.61
C PRO A 38 -8.41 -9.97 -10.18
N VAL A 39 -7.53 -10.94 -9.96
CA VAL A 39 -6.88 -11.22 -8.65
C VAL A 39 -5.34 -11.19 -8.69
N ILE A 40 -4.75 -11.09 -9.89
CA ILE A 40 -3.30 -11.00 -10.08
C ILE A 40 -2.93 -9.51 -10.12
N GLU A 41 -2.39 -9.01 -9.01
CA GLU A 41 -1.94 -7.63 -8.87
C GLU A 41 -0.53 -7.45 -9.46
N GLY A 42 -0.21 -6.23 -9.88
CA GLY A 42 1.08 -5.89 -10.50
C GLY A 42 1.11 -6.01 -12.02
N GLN A 43 -0.01 -6.37 -12.65
CA GLN A 43 -0.16 -6.38 -14.11
C GLN A 43 -0.58 -5.02 -14.66
N GLY A 44 0.04 -4.61 -15.77
CA GLY A 44 -0.40 -3.45 -16.57
C GLY A 44 -1.52 -3.76 -17.57
N TRP A 45 -1.62 -5.01 -18.02
CA TRP A 45 -2.60 -5.50 -18.99
C TRP A 45 -3.16 -6.84 -18.53
N ARG A 46 -4.40 -7.17 -18.90
CA ARG A 46 -5.13 -8.32 -18.34
C ARG A 46 -6.08 -8.97 -19.34
N GLY A 47 -6.57 -10.16 -19.02
CA GLY A 47 -7.58 -10.85 -19.81
C GLY A 47 -7.13 -11.08 -21.24
N LYS A 48 -7.92 -10.63 -22.22
CA LYS A 48 -7.63 -10.81 -23.65
C LYS A 48 -6.40 -10.04 -24.15
N ASP A 49 -5.88 -9.08 -23.37
CA ASP A 49 -4.75 -8.25 -23.79
C ASP A 49 -3.40 -8.97 -23.61
N ILE A 50 -3.35 -10.08 -22.85
CA ILE A 50 -2.13 -10.85 -22.56
C ILE A 50 -2.22 -12.27 -23.12
N GLN A 51 -1.08 -12.87 -23.48
CA GLN A 51 -1.06 -14.23 -24.04
C GLN A 51 -1.13 -15.30 -22.95
N ASN A 52 -0.38 -15.11 -21.85
CA ASN A 52 -0.43 -15.96 -20.67
C ASN A 52 -0.91 -15.14 -19.46
N PRO A 53 -1.64 -15.74 -18.50
CA PRO A 53 -2.21 -15.02 -17.36
C PRO A 53 -1.21 -14.30 -16.45
N TYR A 54 0.09 -14.63 -16.55
CA TYR A 54 1.18 -14.06 -15.75
C TYR A 54 2.15 -13.21 -16.56
N ASP A 55 1.83 -12.89 -17.82
CA ASP A 55 2.67 -12.00 -18.63
C ASP A 55 2.59 -10.56 -18.12
N ARG A 56 3.71 -9.82 -18.29
CA ARG A 56 3.86 -8.42 -17.86
C ARG A 56 3.71 -7.42 -19.00
N LEU A 57 3.70 -7.87 -20.26
CA LEU A 57 3.43 -7.04 -21.45
C LEU A 57 2.19 -7.57 -22.20
N PRO A 58 1.49 -6.71 -22.96
CA PRO A 58 0.35 -7.16 -23.74
C PRO A 58 0.83 -7.99 -24.95
N ALA A 59 0.02 -8.94 -25.40
CA ALA A 59 0.33 -9.91 -26.45
C ALA A 59 0.81 -9.26 -27.75
N GLU A 60 0.23 -8.11 -28.11
CA GLU A 60 0.65 -7.35 -29.29
C GLU A 60 2.11 -6.84 -29.23
N SER A 61 2.72 -6.79 -28.04
CA SER A 61 4.12 -6.38 -27.89
C SER A 61 5.10 -7.39 -28.48
N GLU A 62 4.72 -8.68 -28.63
CA GLU A 62 5.60 -9.73 -29.17
C GLU A 62 6.23 -9.34 -30.51
N LYS A 63 5.48 -8.60 -31.34
CA LYS A 63 5.92 -8.19 -32.68
C LYS A 63 6.69 -6.87 -32.69
N SER A 64 6.56 -6.06 -31.65
CA SER A 64 7.13 -4.71 -31.61
C SER A 64 8.37 -4.59 -30.72
N VAL A 65 8.43 -5.34 -29.61
CA VAL A 65 9.59 -5.29 -28.72
C VAL A 65 10.64 -6.30 -29.16
N ARG A 66 11.90 -6.09 -28.77
CA ARG A 66 12.97 -7.05 -29.02
C ARG A 66 12.63 -8.39 -28.38
N LYS A 67 12.99 -9.50 -29.06
CA LYS A 67 12.71 -10.86 -28.57
C LYS A 67 13.13 -11.08 -27.11
N ALA A 68 14.30 -10.57 -26.71
CA ALA A 68 14.78 -10.70 -25.33
C ALA A 68 13.86 -10.00 -24.30
N VAL A 69 13.29 -8.83 -24.65
CA VAL A 69 12.31 -8.14 -23.80
C VAL A 69 11.03 -8.94 -23.72
N TRP A 70 10.53 -9.44 -24.86
CA TRP A 70 9.34 -10.29 -24.91
C TRP A 70 9.49 -11.53 -24.04
N ASP A 71 10.57 -12.29 -24.22
CA ASP A 71 10.85 -13.50 -23.45
C ASP A 71 10.90 -13.21 -21.93
N LEU A 72 11.55 -12.10 -21.53
CA LEU A 72 11.61 -11.68 -20.11
C LEU A 72 10.28 -11.16 -19.58
N SER A 73 9.40 -10.64 -20.43
CA SER A 73 8.07 -10.16 -20.03
C SER A 73 7.14 -11.28 -19.58
N ARG A 74 7.46 -12.53 -19.95
CA ARG A 74 6.73 -13.73 -19.51
C ARG A 74 7.11 -14.20 -18.11
N ASN A 75 8.15 -13.62 -17.51
CA ASN A 75 8.46 -13.84 -16.10
C ASN A 75 7.51 -13.04 -15.22
N SER A 76 7.17 -13.56 -14.04
CA SER A 76 6.16 -12.99 -13.14
C SER A 76 6.70 -11.97 -12.13
N ALA A 77 7.84 -11.32 -12.39
CA ALA A 77 8.46 -10.38 -11.45
C ALA A 77 7.52 -9.23 -11.07
N GLY A 78 7.34 -9.00 -9.77
CA GLY A 78 6.45 -7.96 -9.24
C GLY A 78 4.97 -8.31 -9.27
N LEU A 79 4.58 -9.47 -9.82
CA LEU A 79 3.20 -9.95 -9.70
C LEU A 79 2.94 -10.52 -8.30
N MET A 80 1.72 -10.32 -7.81
CA MET A 80 1.32 -10.74 -6.46
C MET A 80 -0.17 -11.12 -6.42
N ILE A 81 -0.52 -12.10 -5.60
CA ILE A 81 -1.91 -12.54 -5.40
C ILE A 81 -2.33 -12.23 -3.97
N ARG A 82 -3.50 -11.60 -3.82
CA ARG A 82 -4.12 -11.25 -2.54
C ARG A 82 -5.31 -12.16 -2.26
N PHE A 83 -5.40 -12.69 -1.05
CA PHE A 83 -6.55 -13.49 -0.61
C PHE A 83 -6.67 -13.46 0.91
N ARG A 84 -7.83 -13.88 1.44
CA ARG A 84 -8.04 -14.12 2.86
C ARG A 84 -8.31 -15.59 3.12
N ALA A 85 -7.79 -16.09 4.23
CA ALA A 85 -8.11 -17.43 4.69
C ALA A 85 -8.04 -17.50 6.22
N ASN A 86 -8.97 -18.25 6.83
CA ASN A 86 -8.92 -18.64 8.23
C ASN A 86 -8.24 -20.01 8.35
N THR A 87 -6.91 -20.03 8.38
CA THR A 87 -6.17 -21.28 8.43
C THR A 87 -4.80 -21.12 9.07
N ASP A 88 -4.34 -22.20 9.68
CA ASP A 88 -2.96 -22.39 10.11
C ASP A 88 -2.04 -22.88 8.99
N LYS A 89 -2.62 -23.28 7.83
CA LYS A 89 -1.92 -24.00 6.78
C LYS A 89 -2.32 -23.55 5.37
N ILE A 90 -1.34 -23.17 4.57
CA ILE A 90 -1.49 -22.84 3.15
C ILE A 90 -0.47 -23.65 2.36
N VAL A 91 -0.89 -24.24 1.25
CA VAL A 91 0.01 -24.91 0.31
C VAL A 91 -0.08 -24.22 -1.03
N VAL A 92 1.07 -23.98 -1.67
CA VAL A 92 1.12 -23.46 -3.03
C VAL A 92 1.82 -24.50 -3.89
N ARG A 93 1.23 -24.84 -5.04
CA ARG A 93 1.86 -25.72 -6.04
C ARG A 93 1.79 -25.09 -7.42
N TYR A 94 2.84 -25.24 -8.20
CA TYR A 94 2.98 -24.61 -9.51
C TYR A 94 4.09 -25.27 -10.33
N ALA A 95 4.11 -24.96 -11.62
CA ALA A 95 5.21 -25.34 -12.51
C ALA A 95 5.76 -24.12 -13.25
N VAL A 96 7.04 -24.18 -13.60
CA VAL A 96 7.74 -23.14 -14.34
C VAL A 96 8.37 -23.68 -15.63
N SER A 97 8.88 -22.80 -16.49
CA SER A 97 9.41 -23.18 -17.81
C SER A 97 10.93 -23.22 -17.91
N GLY A 98 11.63 -22.39 -17.15
CA GLY A 98 13.09 -22.28 -17.14
C GLY A 98 13.75 -23.01 -15.97
N ARG A 99 15.09 -22.88 -15.88
CA ARG A 99 15.89 -23.41 -14.77
C ARG A 99 15.44 -22.84 -13.43
N HIS A 100 15.52 -23.65 -12.37
CA HIS A 100 15.05 -23.21 -11.05
C HIS A 100 15.90 -22.09 -10.44
N SER A 101 17.21 -22.05 -10.70
CA SER A 101 18.15 -21.07 -10.17
C SER A 101 19.09 -20.50 -11.26
N LEU A 102 19.84 -19.46 -10.90
CA LEU A 102 20.96 -18.92 -11.68
C LEU A 102 22.26 -19.07 -10.86
N PRO A 103 23.45 -19.04 -11.48
CA PRO A 103 24.71 -19.20 -10.75
C PRO A 103 24.91 -18.22 -9.56
N HIS A 104 24.32 -17.04 -9.65
CA HIS A 104 24.44 -15.93 -8.70
C HIS A 104 23.10 -15.60 -8.00
N MET A 105 22.04 -16.39 -8.24
CA MET A 105 20.70 -16.14 -7.66
C MET A 105 20.02 -17.46 -7.25
N PRO A 106 19.58 -17.59 -5.98
CA PRO A 106 19.03 -18.84 -5.47
C PRO A 106 17.69 -19.21 -6.11
N ALA A 107 17.35 -20.51 -6.06
CA ALA A 107 16.11 -21.01 -6.66
C ALA A 107 14.85 -20.34 -6.09
N THR A 108 14.88 -20.00 -4.80
CA THR A 108 13.82 -19.28 -4.08
C THR A 108 13.57 -17.87 -4.61
N GLY A 109 14.58 -17.21 -5.17
CA GLY A 109 14.42 -15.90 -5.82
C GLY A 109 14.01 -16.03 -7.29
N VAL A 110 14.66 -16.93 -8.03
CA VAL A 110 14.42 -17.10 -9.48
C VAL A 110 13.05 -17.69 -9.76
N SER A 111 12.72 -18.78 -9.06
CA SER A 111 11.54 -19.62 -9.31
C SER A 111 10.64 -19.79 -8.10
N GLY A 112 11.01 -19.26 -6.93
CA GLY A 112 10.23 -19.40 -5.70
C GLY A 112 9.06 -18.43 -5.60
N VAL A 113 8.14 -18.74 -4.69
CA VAL A 113 7.06 -17.85 -4.23
C VAL A 113 7.32 -17.42 -2.80
N ASP A 114 6.72 -16.32 -2.37
CA ASP A 114 6.99 -15.75 -1.05
C ASP A 114 5.72 -15.17 -0.42
N LEU A 115 5.39 -15.60 0.78
CA LEU A 115 4.11 -15.33 1.42
C LEU A 115 4.27 -14.39 2.62
N TYR A 116 3.41 -13.38 2.66
CA TYR A 116 3.26 -12.48 3.79
C TYR A 116 1.82 -12.50 4.29
N ALA A 117 1.61 -12.31 5.59
CA ALA A 117 0.30 -12.23 6.23
C ALA A 117 0.18 -10.91 7.00
N ALA A 118 -0.97 -10.24 6.89
CA ALA A 118 -1.28 -9.08 7.70
C ALA A 118 -1.57 -9.48 9.16
N ASN A 119 -1.13 -8.68 10.12
CA ASN A 119 -1.69 -8.68 11.47
C ASN A 119 -2.84 -7.65 11.58
N TYR A 120 -3.52 -7.63 12.74
CA TYR A 120 -4.65 -6.70 12.96
C TYR A 120 -4.25 -5.22 12.96
N ASP A 121 -2.98 -4.93 13.23
CA ASP A 121 -2.41 -3.58 13.25
C ASP A 121 -1.89 -3.12 11.88
N GLY A 122 -2.01 -3.95 10.83
CA GLY A 122 -1.61 -3.64 9.46
C GLY A 122 -0.14 -3.92 9.11
N ASP A 123 0.61 -4.60 9.98
CA ASP A 123 1.98 -5.02 9.67
C ASP A 123 2.01 -6.28 8.79
N TRP A 124 2.97 -6.35 7.87
CA TRP A 124 3.21 -7.52 7.01
C TRP A 124 4.23 -8.46 7.64
N LEU A 125 3.76 -9.62 8.09
CA LEU A 125 4.59 -10.66 8.69
C LEU A 125 4.98 -11.69 7.63
N TRP A 126 6.27 -11.99 7.52
CA TRP A 126 6.76 -13.03 6.62
C TRP A 126 6.32 -14.42 7.10
N CYS A 127 5.81 -15.24 6.20
CA CYS A 127 5.39 -16.61 6.51
C CYS A 127 6.52 -17.58 6.17
N ASN A 128 7.01 -18.32 7.16
CA ASN A 128 7.99 -19.37 6.93
C ASN A 128 7.33 -20.53 6.16
N GLY A 129 7.85 -20.82 4.97
CA GLY A 129 7.39 -21.90 4.11
C GLY A 129 8.45 -22.98 3.94
N LYS A 130 8.07 -24.25 4.10
CA LYS A 130 8.87 -25.40 3.66
C LYS A 130 8.64 -25.61 2.16
N TYR A 131 9.69 -25.87 1.40
CA TYR A 131 9.57 -25.98 -0.05
C TYR A 131 10.33 -27.17 -0.64
N ALA A 132 9.86 -27.63 -1.80
CA ALA A 132 10.52 -28.63 -2.62
C ALA A 132 10.48 -28.19 -4.09
N PHE A 133 11.64 -28.21 -4.74
CA PHE A 133 11.77 -27.92 -6.17
C PHE A 133 11.82 -29.22 -6.97
N GLY A 134 11.02 -29.30 -8.02
CA GLY A 134 10.89 -30.42 -8.95
C GLY A 134 10.00 -30.01 -10.12
N ASP A 135 9.48 -30.96 -10.90
CA ASP A 135 8.57 -30.65 -12.02
C ASP A 135 7.34 -29.84 -11.57
N THR A 136 6.84 -30.17 -10.38
CA THR A 136 5.91 -29.33 -9.62
C THR A 136 6.64 -28.80 -8.39
N ILE A 137 6.81 -27.49 -8.33
CA ILE A 137 7.35 -26.80 -7.16
C ILE A 137 6.22 -26.70 -6.13
N ARG A 138 6.53 -26.99 -4.87
CA ARG A 138 5.57 -26.93 -3.76
C ARG A 138 6.12 -26.12 -2.61
N TYR A 139 5.30 -25.24 -2.05
CA TYR A 139 5.54 -24.51 -0.80
C TYR A 139 4.43 -24.85 0.21
N GLU A 140 4.79 -25.09 1.46
CA GLU A 140 3.89 -25.35 2.56
C GLU A 140 4.19 -24.39 3.72
N TYR A 141 3.24 -23.52 3.99
CA TYR A 141 3.22 -22.59 5.11
C TYR A 141 2.32 -23.20 6.18
N ALA A 142 2.82 -23.39 7.39
CA ALA A 142 2.11 -24.10 8.46
C ALA A 142 2.34 -23.42 9.82
N ASN A 143 1.58 -23.85 10.84
CA ASN A 143 1.65 -23.34 12.21
C ASN A 143 1.38 -21.83 12.33
N MET A 144 0.59 -21.28 11.41
CA MET A 144 0.08 -19.92 11.53
C MET A 144 -1.09 -19.92 12.52
N GLU A 145 -1.33 -18.80 13.20
CA GLU A 145 -2.51 -18.68 14.06
C GLU A 145 -3.76 -18.42 13.19
N PRO A 146 -4.76 -19.33 13.17
CA PRO A 146 -6.01 -19.06 12.48
C PRO A 146 -6.73 -17.86 13.11
N THR A 147 -7.43 -17.07 12.31
CA THR A 147 -8.26 -15.96 12.79
C THR A 147 -9.68 -16.20 12.33
N GLU A 148 -10.68 -15.99 13.17
CA GLU A 148 -12.04 -16.51 12.96
C GLU A 148 -12.70 -16.15 11.59
N LYS A 149 -12.39 -15.00 10.95
CA LYS A 149 -12.78 -14.71 9.53
C LYS A 149 -11.61 -14.62 8.54
N GLY A 150 -10.42 -15.00 8.97
CA GLY A 150 -9.22 -15.04 8.17
C GLY A 150 -8.46 -13.72 8.13
N ARG A 151 -7.18 -13.82 7.79
CA ARG A 151 -6.27 -12.67 7.61
C ARG A 151 -5.94 -12.51 6.13
N GLU A 152 -5.55 -11.31 5.72
CA GLU A 152 -5.05 -11.08 4.36
C GLU A 152 -3.66 -11.69 4.21
N PHE A 153 -3.48 -12.39 3.09
CA PHE A 153 -2.22 -12.91 2.62
C PHE A 153 -1.83 -12.24 1.30
N ARG A 154 -0.52 -12.04 1.11
CA ARG A 154 0.10 -11.56 -0.12
C ARG A 154 1.15 -12.58 -0.58
N LEU A 155 0.89 -13.24 -1.70
CA LEU A 155 1.79 -14.21 -2.32
C LEU A 155 2.52 -13.55 -3.50
N TYR A 156 3.80 -13.26 -3.33
CA TYR A 156 4.67 -12.75 -4.40
C TYR A 156 5.12 -13.90 -5.31
N LEU A 157 5.12 -13.64 -6.62
CA LEU A 157 5.40 -14.62 -7.67
C LEU A 157 6.88 -14.61 -8.10
N PRO A 158 7.37 -15.66 -8.79
CA PRO A 158 8.77 -15.78 -9.21
C PRO A 158 9.32 -14.59 -9.99
N LEU A 159 10.60 -14.24 -9.75
CA LEU A 159 11.23 -13.05 -10.34
C LEU A 159 11.86 -13.30 -11.74
N TYR A 160 12.37 -14.50 -11.99
CA TYR A 160 13.18 -14.80 -13.18
C TYR A 160 12.73 -16.05 -13.93
N ASN A 161 11.49 -16.47 -13.74
CA ASN A 161 10.93 -17.63 -14.43
C ASN A 161 9.48 -17.42 -14.84
N THR A 162 9.07 -18.13 -15.89
CA THR A 162 7.71 -18.10 -16.46
C THR A 162 6.84 -19.16 -15.78
N LEU A 163 5.77 -18.73 -15.12
CA LEU A 163 4.75 -19.61 -14.55
C LEU A 163 3.92 -20.28 -15.65
N LYS A 164 3.78 -21.61 -15.58
CA LYS A 164 2.88 -22.37 -16.46
C LYS A 164 1.46 -22.43 -15.89
N TRP A 165 1.36 -22.66 -14.59
CA TRP A 165 0.12 -22.73 -13.81
C TRP A 165 0.48 -22.57 -12.33
N LEU A 166 -0.48 -22.16 -11.50
CA LEU A 166 -0.33 -22.06 -10.05
C LEU A 166 -1.67 -22.33 -9.34
N GLU A 167 -1.63 -23.02 -8.21
CA GLU A 167 -2.78 -23.24 -7.34
C GLU A 167 -2.43 -23.01 -5.88
N ILE A 168 -3.40 -22.49 -5.13
CA ILE A 168 -3.31 -22.25 -3.69
C ILE A 168 -4.31 -23.17 -3.00
N GLY A 169 -3.79 -24.03 -2.13
CA GLY A 169 -4.52 -25.02 -1.37
C GLY A 169 -4.71 -24.60 0.08
N VAL A 170 -5.94 -24.73 0.58
CA VAL A 170 -6.28 -24.63 2.01
C VAL A 170 -6.91 -25.95 2.49
N PRO A 171 -6.82 -26.29 3.78
CA PRO A 171 -7.47 -27.48 4.32
C PRO A 171 -8.97 -27.51 4.00
N LYS A 172 -9.52 -28.69 3.73
CA LYS A 172 -10.96 -28.85 3.47
C LYS A 172 -11.79 -28.29 4.63
N GLY A 173 -12.82 -27.52 4.30
CA GLY A 173 -13.65 -26.79 5.26
C GLY A 173 -13.17 -25.36 5.56
N VAL A 174 -11.93 -25.01 5.18
CA VAL A 174 -11.46 -23.61 5.21
C VAL A 174 -11.99 -22.87 3.99
N THR A 175 -12.48 -21.65 4.21
CA THR A 175 -12.80 -20.71 3.13
C THR A 175 -11.57 -19.90 2.74
N LEU A 176 -11.17 -19.98 1.46
CA LEU A 176 -10.26 -19.02 0.83
C LEU A 176 -11.08 -18.00 0.06
N THR A 177 -10.90 -16.72 0.34
CA THR A 177 -11.58 -15.61 -0.32
C THR A 177 -10.59 -14.81 -1.15
N PRO A 178 -10.62 -14.89 -2.50
CA PRO A 178 -9.78 -14.06 -3.35
C PRO A 178 -10.08 -12.58 -3.14
N LEU A 179 -9.05 -11.73 -3.17
CA LEU A 179 -9.23 -10.28 -3.09
C LEU A 179 -9.00 -9.66 -4.48
N PRO A 180 -9.83 -8.69 -4.90
CA PRO A 180 -9.65 -8.03 -6.17
C PRO A 180 -8.36 -7.20 -6.18
N VAL A 181 -7.80 -7.03 -7.38
CA VAL A 181 -6.73 -6.05 -7.62
C VAL A 181 -7.15 -4.67 -7.11
N ARG A 182 -6.22 -3.97 -6.43
CA ARG A 182 -6.50 -2.62 -5.92
C ARG A 182 -6.68 -1.63 -7.06
N VAL A 183 -7.56 -0.66 -6.83
CA VAL A 183 -7.90 0.39 -7.79
C VAL A 183 -6.98 1.62 -7.72
N ASP A 184 -6.15 1.70 -6.67
CA ASP A 184 -5.12 2.71 -6.54
C ASP A 184 -4.20 2.76 -7.76
N LYS A 185 -3.82 3.97 -8.16
CA LYS A 185 -2.83 4.15 -9.21
C LYS A 185 -1.49 3.52 -8.81
N PRO A 186 -0.89 2.65 -9.65
CA PRO A 186 0.35 1.97 -9.32
C PRO A 186 1.58 2.88 -9.42
N ILE A 187 2.62 2.52 -8.68
CA ILE A 187 4.00 2.91 -9.00
C ILE A 187 4.43 2.06 -10.20
N VAL A 188 4.82 2.68 -11.31
CA VAL A 188 5.28 1.95 -12.50
C VAL A 188 6.80 2.06 -12.61
N VAL A 189 7.49 0.94 -12.53
CA VAL A 189 8.95 0.86 -12.61
C VAL A 189 9.35 0.26 -13.95
N TYR A 190 10.05 1.02 -14.78
CA TYR A 190 10.78 0.52 -15.94
C TYR A 190 12.27 0.46 -15.60
N GLY A 191 12.87 -0.72 -15.65
CA GLY A 191 14.28 -0.86 -15.31
C GLY A 191 14.97 -2.13 -15.78
N THR A 192 16.07 -2.45 -15.10
CA THR A 192 17.06 -3.46 -15.50
C THR A 192 16.91 -4.79 -14.75
N SER A 193 17.95 -5.61 -14.74
CA SER A 193 18.03 -6.83 -13.92
C SER A 193 17.83 -6.56 -12.43
N ILE A 194 18.29 -5.40 -11.94
CA ILE A 194 18.21 -5.01 -10.53
C ILE A 194 16.75 -4.84 -10.12
N ALA A 195 15.98 -4.05 -10.88
CA ALA A 195 14.54 -3.86 -10.66
C ALA A 195 13.72 -5.13 -10.89
N GLN A 196 14.12 -6.00 -11.82
CA GLN A 196 13.48 -7.31 -11.99
C GLN A 196 13.68 -8.21 -10.75
N GLY A 197 14.72 -7.94 -9.96
CA GLY A 197 14.96 -8.56 -8.66
C GLY A 197 16.26 -9.38 -8.57
N GLY A 198 17.19 -9.21 -9.50
CA GLY A 198 18.52 -9.83 -9.41
C GLY A 198 19.38 -9.10 -8.35
N CYS A 199 19.79 -9.69 -7.23
CA CYS A 199 19.72 -11.11 -6.82
C CYS A 199 19.06 -11.29 -5.44
N ALA A 200 17.81 -10.85 -5.32
CA ALA A 200 17.00 -11.06 -4.12
C ALA A 200 16.91 -12.56 -3.78
N SER A 201 17.03 -12.90 -2.50
CA SER A 201 17.03 -14.29 -2.04
C SER A 201 15.69 -14.98 -2.22
N ARG A 202 14.59 -14.21 -2.27
CA ARG A 202 13.20 -14.65 -2.44
C ARG A 202 12.38 -13.54 -3.09
N ALA A 203 11.25 -13.91 -3.71
CA ALA A 203 10.43 -12.97 -4.48
C ALA A 203 10.04 -11.69 -3.72
N GLY A 204 9.67 -11.79 -2.44
CA GLY A 204 9.30 -10.64 -1.61
C GLY A 204 10.47 -9.78 -1.15
N MET A 205 11.72 -10.15 -1.45
CA MET A 205 12.92 -9.36 -1.17
C MET A 205 13.42 -8.53 -2.35
N ALA A 206 12.80 -8.64 -3.53
CA ALA A 206 13.05 -7.66 -4.59
C ALA A 206 12.71 -6.26 -4.05
N TRP A 207 13.55 -5.25 -4.32
CA TRP A 207 13.35 -3.91 -3.77
C TRP A 207 11.98 -3.32 -4.13
N THR A 208 11.45 -3.69 -5.31
CA THR A 208 10.11 -3.32 -5.76
C THR A 208 9.01 -3.92 -4.88
N ALA A 209 9.14 -5.18 -4.44
CA ALA A 209 8.22 -5.80 -3.50
C ALA A 209 8.33 -5.17 -2.09
N ILE A 210 9.55 -4.87 -1.63
CA ILE A 210 9.79 -4.18 -0.34
C ILE A 210 9.16 -2.79 -0.36
N LEU A 211 9.38 -2.01 -1.41
CA LEU A 211 8.79 -0.69 -1.62
C LEU A 211 7.26 -0.75 -1.65
N GLY A 212 6.69 -1.72 -2.39
CA GLY A 212 5.25 -1.94 -2.47
C GLY A 212 4.61 -2.18 -1.10
N ARG A 213 5.28 -2.92 -0.19
CA ARG A 213 4.80 -3.09 1.20
C ARG A 213 4.95 -1.83 2.03
N LYS A 214 6.07 -1.12 1.90
CA LYS A 214 6.37 0.11 2.68
C LYS A 214 5.39 1.25 2.39
N MET A 215 5.09 1.47 1.12
CA MET A 215 4.12 2.50 0.70
C MET A 215 2.67 1.99 0.69
N ASP A 216 2.49 0.68 0.75
CA ASP A 216 1.23 -0.03 0.58
C ASP A 216 0.46 0.37 -0.69
N ARG A 217 1.17 0.56 -1.79
CA ARG A 217 0.60 0.90 -3.10
C ARG A 217 0.75 -0.25 -4.10
N PRO A 218 -0.13 -0.37 -5.10
CA PRO A 218 0.12 -1.25 -6.23
C PRO A 218 1.42 -0.86 -6.92
N LEU A 219 2.16 -1.85 -7.42
CA LEU A 219 3.40 -1.63 -8.14
C LEU A 219 3.43 -2.53 -9.36
N ILE A 220 3.75 -1.94 -10.51
CA ILE A 220 3.96 -2.66 -11.77
C ILE A 220 5.46 -2.65 -12.06
N ASN A 221 6.03 -3.84 -12.17
CA ASN A 221 7.45 -4.03 -12.43
C ASN A 221 7.66 -4.43 -13.90
N LEU A 222 7.98 -3.45 -14.75
CA LEU A 222 8.34 -3.65 -16.16
C LEU A 222 9.86 -3.65 -16.34
N ALA A 223 10.59 -4.31 -15.44
CA ALA A 223 12.03 -4.43 -15.55
C ALA A 223 12.46 -5.71 -16.27
N PHE A 224 13.48 -5.58 -17.11
CA PHE A 224 13.96 -6.64 -18.01
C PHE A 224 15.49 -6.74 -17.92
N SER A 225 15.98 -7.87 -17.40
CA SER A 225 17.39 -8.17 -17.22
C SER A 225 18.22 -7.98 -18.49
N GLY A 226 19.23 -7.10 -18.42
CA GLY A 226 20.11 -6.74 -19.55
C GLY A 226 19.42 -5.92 -20.67
N ASN A 227 18.15 -5.59 -20.50
CA ASN A 227 17.24 -5.17 -21.57
C ASN A 227 16.37 -3.96 -21.24
N GLY A 228 16.48 -3.35 -20.07
CA GLY A 228 15.84 -2.06 -19.78
C GLY A 228 16.64 -0.89 -20.37
N ARG A 229 16.40 -0.55 -21.64
CA ARG A 229 17.26 0.38 -22.40
C ARG A 229 16.49 1.58 -22.96
N LEU A 230 15.34 1.93 -22.39
CA LEU A 230 14.53 3.08 -22.80
C LEU A 230 14.08 3.04 -24.28
N GLU A 231 13.97 1.85 -24.87
CA GLU A 231 13.47 1.72 -26.23
C GLU A 231 12.05 2.26 -26.35
N LYS A 232 11.79 2.98 -27.44
CA LYS A 232 10.52 3.67 -27.67
C LYS A 232 9.33 2.72 -27.55
N GLU A 233 9.44 1.51 -28.10
CA GLU A 233 8.36 0.52 -28.10
C GLU A 233 7.99 0.08 -26.70
N VAL A 234 8.94 0.03 -25.76
CA VAL A 234 8.66 -0.29 -24.35
C VAL A 234 8.15 0.95 -23.62
N VAL A 235 8.74 2.13 -23.86
CA VAL A 235 8.27 3.38 -23.26
C VAL A 235 6.82 3.69 -23.67
N ASP A 236 6.45 3.43 -24.92
CA ASP A 236 5.07 3.56 -25.41
C ASP A 236 4.11 2.69 -24.59
N ARG A 237 4.52 1.48 -24.17
CA ARG A 237 3.74 0.60 -23.28
C ARG A 237 3.66 1.14 -21.88
N VAL A 238 4.79 1.58 -21.31
CA VAL A 238 4.83 2.22 -19.98
C VAL A 238 3.86 3.40 -19.95
N ALA A 239 3.84 4.23 -20.98
CA ALA A 239 3.00 5.42 -21.09
C ALA A 239 1.49 5.15 -21.17
N GLN A 240 1.06 3.91 -21.44
CA GLN A 240 -0.36 3.51 -21.47
C GLN A 240 -0.95 3.31 -20.08
N LEU A 241 -0.12 3.11 -19.05
CA LEU A 241 -0.57 2.74 -17.71
C LEU A 241 -1.01 3.99 -16.93
N ASP A 242 -2.11 3.96 -16.17
CA ASP A 242 -2.49 5.11 -15.32
C ASP A 242 -1.69 5.10 -14.01
N ALA A 243 -0.44 5.57 -14.05
CA ALA A 243 0.48 5.51 -12.91
C ALA A 243 0.27 6.64 -11.88
N LYS A 244 0.61 6.37 -10.61
CA LYS A 244 0.83 7.39 -9.58
C LYS A 244 2.14 8.13 -9.81
N ILE A 245 3.13 7.41 -10.33
CA ILE A 245 4.46 7.90 -10.70
C ILE A 245 5.14 6.87 -11.62
N TYR A 246 5.90 7.38 -12.59
CA TYR A 246 6.81 6.59 -13.41
C TYR A 246 8.23 6.65 -12.83
N VAL A 247 8.89 5.51 -12.77
CA VAL A 247 10.28 5.39 -12.33
C VAL A 247 11.10 4.79 -13.46
N LEU A 248 12.08 5.53 -13.96
CA LEU A 248 12.99 5.10 -15.04
C LEU A 248 14.37 4.79 -14.45
N ASP A 249 14.60 3.51 -14.12
CA ASP A 249 15.83 2.97 -13.54
C ASP A 249 16.56 2.06 -14.55
N CYS A 250 17.05 2.67 -15.64
CA CYS A 250 17.53 1.96 -16.83
C CYS A 250 19.05 2.09 -17.09
N LEU A 251 19.74 3.00 -16.40
CA LEU A 251 21.15 3.32 -16.70
C LEU A 251 22.11 2.12 -16.65
N PRO A 252 21.97 1.13 -15.75
CA PRO A 252 22.85 -0.05 -15.75
C PRO A 252 22.87 -0.86 -17.04
N ASN A 253 21.88 -0.72 -17.93
CA ASN A 253 21.87 -1.38 -19.24
C ASN A 253 22.16 -0.44 -20.41
N LEU A 254 22.48 0.83 -20.11
CA LEU A 254 22.75 1.91 -21.05
C LEU A 254 24.21 2.38 -21.03
N ILE A 255 25.10 1.71 -20.29
CA ILE A 255 26.54 2.01 -20.32
C ILE A 255 27.07 2.05 -21.77
N ALA A 256 27.98 2.99 -22.04
CA ALA A 256 28.62 3.12 -23.34
C ALA A 256 29.45 1.87 -23.64
N ASN A 257 29.47 1.47 -24.90
CA ASN A 257 30.29 0.39 -25.42
C ASN A 257 30.65 0.65 -26.89
N GLY A 258 31.33 -0.28 -27.55
CA GLY A 258 31.75 -0.10 -28.95
C GLY A 258 30.60 0.26 -29.91
N ASP A 259 29.37 -0.14 -29.60
CA ASP A 259 28.20 0.05 -30.45
C ASP A 259 27.28 1.19 -29.96
N ARG A 260 27.39 1.62 -28.69
CA ARG A 260 26.52 2.62 -28.06
C ARG A 260 27.33 3.81 -27.56
N LYS A 261 27.01 5.00 -28.08
CA LYS A 261 27.61 6.26 -27.64
C LYS A 261 26.80 6.89 -26.52
N LEU A 262 27.45 7.72 -25.70
CA LEU A 262 26.80 8.49 -24.64
C LEU A 262 25.71 9.43 -25.17
N GLU A 263 25.85 9.91 -26.41
CA GLU A 263 24.83 10.75 -27.04
C GLU A 263 23.56 9.98 -27.40
N ASP A 264 23.67 8.69 -27.74
CA ASP A 264 22.49 7.85 -27.96
C ASP A 264 21.72 7.67 -26.64
N VAL A 265 22.45 7.49 -25.52
CA VAL A 265 21.86 7.42 -24.16
C VAL A 265 21.15 8.72 -23.82
N TYR A 266 21.75 9.86 -24.15
CA TYR A 266 21.14 11.17 -23.95
C TYR A 266 19.79 11.30 -24.67
N THR A 267 19.78 10.99 -25.97
CA THR A 267 18.57 11.03 -26.79
C THR A 267 17.50 10.09 -26.26
N LEU A 268 17.86 8.85 -25.88
CA LEU A 268 16.91 7.89 -25.30
C LEU A 268 16.25 8.41 -24.02
N ILE A 269 17.00 9.07 -23.12
CA ILE A 269 16.44 9.65 -21.89
C ILE A 269 15.49 10.80 -22.22
N VAL A 270 15.91 11.73 -23.08
CA VAL A 270 15.10 12.89 -23.48
C VAL A 270 13.80 12.44 -24.16
N ASP A 271 13.89 11.53 -25.12
CA ASP A 271 12.74 11.02 -25.87
C ASP A 271 11.79 10.23 -24.97
N ALA A 272 12.32 9.42 -24.05
CA ALA A 272 11.48 8.68 -23.10
C ALA A 272 10.66 9.62 -22.22
N VAL A 273 11.29 10.67 -21.67
CA VAL A 273 10.58 11.67 -20.85
C VAL A 273 9.57 12.45 -21.68
N LYS A 274 9.93 12.91 -22.88
CA LYS A 274 9.01 13.66 -23.75
C LYS A 274 7.81 12.83 -24.17
N ASN A 275 8.01 11.55 -24.48
CA ASN A 275 6.94 10.62 -24.81
C ASN A 275 6.00 10.39 -23.63
N LEU A 276 6.54 10.04 -22.45
CA LEU A 276 5.74 9.92 -21.23
C LEU A 276 5.01 11.23 -20.94
N ARG A 277 5.68 12.37 -21.11
CA ARG A 277 5.08 13.67 -20.83
C ARG A 277 3.92 13.98 -21.76
N GLN A 278 4.07 13.69 -23.05
CA GLN A 278 3.01 13.82 -24.06
C GLN A 278 1.78 12.98 -23.72
N LYS A 279 1.96 11.75 -23.25
CA LYS A 279 0.86 10.82 -22.97
C LYS A 279 0.22 11.02 -21.59
N GLN A 280 0.97 11.52 -20.60
CA GLN A 280 0.57 11.45 -19.20
C GLN A 280 0.65 12.78 -18.44
N PRO A 281 0.13 13.91 -18.98
CA PRO A 281 0.63 15.30 -18.81
C PRO A 281 1.02 15.80 -17.42
N THR A 282 0.47 15.23 -16.35
CA THR A 282 0.69 15.66 -14.96
C THR A 282 1.36 14.61 -14.07
N THR A 283 1.47 13.35 -14.49
CA THR A 283 1.96 12.25 -13.66
C THR A 283 3.47 12.38 -13.41
N PRO A 284 3.94 12.38 -12.15
CA PRO A 284 5.36 12.48 -11.84
C PRO A 284 6.23 11.45 -12.56
N ILE A 285 7.43 11.88 -12.95
CA ILE A 285 8.47 11.03 -13.55
C ILE A 285 9.74 11.16 -12.69
N LEU A 286 10.22 10.04 -12.17
CA LEU A 286 11.49 9.93 -11.47
C LEU A 286 12.53 9.27 -12.37
N LEU A 287 13.56 10.04 -12.73
CA LEU A 287 14.77 9.53 -13.34
C LEU A 287 15.72 9.04 -12.24
N VAL A 288 16.41 7.91 -12.48
CA VAL A 288 17.31 7.32 -11.50
C VAL A 288 18.71 7.18 -12.06
N GLU A 289 19.70 7.63 -11.29
CA GLU A 289 21.11 7.41 -11.59
C GLU A 289 21.53 5.95 -11.35
N HIS A 290 22.56 5.50 -12.06
CA HIS A 290 23.22 4.24 -11.78
C HIS A 290 23.83 4.27 -10.37
N ALA A 291 23.51 3.27 -9.55
CA ALA A 291 23.97 3.17 -8.16
C ALA A 291 25.47 2.87 -7.98
N GLY A 292 26.24 2.75 -9.07
CA GLY A 292 27.63 2.32 -9.08
C GLY A 292 27.85 0.80 -9.05
N TYR A 293 29.12 0.43 -9.00
CA TYR A 293 29.62 -0.94 -8.80
C TYR A 293 30.53 -0.97 -7.56
N THR A 294 30.53 -2.07 -6.80
CA THR A 294 31.28 -2.15 -5.53
C THR A 294 32.78 -2.02 -5.73
N ASP A 295 33.32 -2.48 -6.86
CA ASP A 295 34.72 -2.40 -7.24
C ASP A 295 35.09 -1.09 -7.99
N GLY A 296 34.14 -0.17 -8.18
CA GLY A 296 34.40 1.13 -8.82
C GLY A 296 35.41 2.01 -8.08
N GLY A 297 35.63 1.77 -6.78
CA GLY A 297 36.67 2.44 -5.99
C GLY A 297 38.10 2.06 -6.42
N ILE A 298 38.28 0.88 -7.00
CA ILE A 298 39.60 0.32 -7.35
C ILE A 298 39.76 0.03 -8.85
N SER A 299 38.67 0.08 -9.62
CA SER A 299 38.68 -0.10 -11.08
C SER A 299 38.24 1.20 -11.77
N PRO A 300 39.18 2.00 -12.33
CA PRO A 300 38.84 3.20 -13.09
C PRO A 300 37.90 2.90 -14.27
N LEU A 301 38.09 1.77 -14.95
CA LEU A 301 37.22 1.33 -16.03
C LEU A 301 35.77 1.15 -15.55
N ARG A 302 35.57 0.42 -14.44
CA ARG A 302 34.22 0.21 -13.90
C ARG A 302 33.62 1.46 -13.29
N ARG A 303 34.45 2.35 -12.75
CA ARG A 303 34.02 3.69 -12.31
C ARG A 303 33.41 4.46 -13.47
N ASN A 304 34.12 4.53 -14.59
CA ASN A 304 33.71 5.31 -15.76
C ASN A 304 32.36 4.84 -16.31
N TYR A 305 32.11 3.53 -16.34
CA TYR A 305 30.84 2.98 -16.81
C TYR A 305 29.60 3.60 -16.17
N TYR A 306 29.62 3.87 -14.87
CA TYR A 306 28.46 4.47 -14.20
C TYR A 306 28.57 5.99 -14.06
N THR A 307 29.79 6.57 -13.98
CA THR A 307 29.92 8.03 -13.87
C THR A 307 29.52 8.73 -15.15
N GLU A 308 29.92 8.21 -16.32
CA GLU A 308 29.63 8.83 -17.62
C GLU A 308 28.11 8.86 -17.90
N VAL A 309 27.40 7.75 -17.69
CA VAL A 309 25.95 7.72 -17.89
C VAL A 309 25.18 8.53 -16.83
N ASN A 310 25.72 8.67 -15.61
CA ASN A 310 25.13 9.55 -14.60
C ASN A 310 25.28 11.03 -15.00
N GLU A 311 26.42 11.42 -15.58
CA GLU A 311 26.61 12.76 -16.14
C GLU A 311 25.63 13.04 -17.28
N VAL A 312 25.46 12.07 -18.19
CA VAL A 312 24.45 12.16 -19.27
C VAL A 312 23.03 12.32 -18.70
N MET A 313 22.67 11.55 -17.67
CA MET A 313 21.37 11.66 -17.00
C MET A 313 21.15 13.06 -16.41
N ARG A 314 22.15 13.63 -15.71
CA ARG A 314 22.07 15.00 -15.16
C ARG A 314 21.94 16.04 -16.26
N ARG A 315 22.66 15.87 -17.37
CA ARG A 315 22.55 16.77 -18.54
C ARG A 315 21.14 16.72 -19.12
N ALA A 316 20.59 15.53 -19.33
CA ALA A 316 19.24 15.34 -19.88
C ALA A 316 18.18 15.92 -18.94
N PHE A 317 18.27 15.62 -17.64
CA PHE A 317 17.41 16.19 -16.61
C PHE A 317 17.45 17.72 -16.62
N THR A 318 18.65 18.31 -16.68
CA THR A 318 18.82 19.78 -16.69
C THR A 318 18.22 20.41 -17.94
N GLN A 319 18.43 19.82 -19.13
CA GLN A 319 17.80 20.31 -20.36
C GLN A 319 16.27 20.23 -20.24
N LEU A 320 15.71 19.08 -19.86
CA LEU A 320 14.27 18.89 -19.75
C LEU A 320 13.63 19.86 -18.75
N LYS A 321 14.29 20.12 -17.61
CA LYS A 321 13.86 21.17 -16.66
C LYS A 321 13.92 22.56 -17.28
N GLY A 322 14.97 22.88 -18.05
CA GLY A 322 15.10 24.15 -18.78
C GLY A 322 14.06 24.34 -19.89
N GLU A 323 13.57 23.25 -20.49
CA GLU A 323 12.46 23.25 -21.44
C GLU A 323 11.07 23.39 -20.77
N GLY A 324 11.01 23.50 -19.44
CA GLY A 324 9.76 23.63 -18.69
C GLY A 324 9.04 22.30 -18.43
N ILE A 325 9.72 21.15 -18.52
CA ILE A 325 9.13 19.87 -18.12
C ILE A 325 8.99 19.83 -16.60
N ASP A 326 7.74 19.91 -16.15
CA ASP A 326 7.37 19.85 -14.73
C ASP A 326 7.09 18.42 -14.24
N GLN A 327 7.05 18.27 -12.91
CA GLN A 327 6.89 16.98 -12.22
C GLN A 327 7.95 15.94 -12.64
N LEU A 328 9.15 16.42 -12.97
CA LEU A 328 10.33 15.63 -13.30
C LEU A 328 11.32 15.71 -12.13
N PHE A 329 11.76 14.56 -11.66
CA PHE A 329 12.62 14.41 -10.48
C PHE A 329 13.83 13.52 -10.80
N LEU A 330 14.89 13.64 -10.00
CA LEU A 330 16.12 12.84 -10.13
C LEU A 330 16.45 12.21 -8.77
N LEU A 331 16.65 10.89 -8.76
CA LEU A 331 17.24 10.15 -7.63
C LEU A 331 18.74 9.93 -7.90
N PRO A 332 19.64 10.70 -7.26
CA PRO A 332 21.07 10.58 -7.50
C PRO A 332 21.67 9.35 -6.79
N LYS A 333 22.81 8.86 -7.30
CA LYS A 333 23.58 7.75 -6.72
C LYS A 333 23.87 7.95 -5.22
N SER A 334 24.16 9.19 -4.82
CA SER A 334 24.46 9.55 -3.42
C SER A 334 23.28 9.37 -2.47
N GLN A 335 22.05 9.29 -2.98
CA GLN A 335 20.85 9.02 -2.18
C GLN A 335 20.47 7.54 -2.19
N ILE A 336 20.82 6.79 -3.25
CA ILE A 336 20.73 5.32 -3.25
C ILE A 336 21.72 4.73 -2.24
N ASN A 337 22.94 5.28 -2.22
CA ASN A 337 23.95 5.08 -1.18
C ASN A 337 24.14 3.62 -0.75
N LEU A 338 24.42 2.75 -1.73
CA LEU A 338 24.71 1.34 -1.45
C LEU A 338 26.06 1.18 -0.78
N ASP A 339 26.10 0.30 0.22
CA ASP A 339 27.34 -0.07 0.91
C ASP A 339 28.19 -1.04 0.07
N SER A 340 29.45 -1.25 0.48
CA SER A 340 30.38 -2.15 -0.21
C SER A 340 29.92 -3.62 -0.24
N ASP A 341 29.16 -4.05 0.76
CA ASP A 341 28.65 -5.43 0.89
C ASP A 341 27.23 -5.60 0.33
N ALA A 342 26.71 -4.58 -0.34
CA ALA A 342 25.34 -4.55 -0.82
C ALA A 342 25.10 -5.41 -2.07
N MET A 343 26.13 -5.98 -2.71
CA MET A 343 26.01 -6.68 -4.00
C MET A 343 26.62 -8.09 -3.98
N VAL A 344 26.04 -9.00 -4.75
CA VAL A 344 26.47 -10.40 -4.88
C VAL A 344 27.68 -10.55 -5.80
N ASP A 345 27.70 -9.82 -6.91
CA ASP A 345 28.69 -9.94 -7.99
C ASP A 345 29.30 -8.58 -8.39
N GLY A 346 29.18 -7.61 -7.48
CA GLY A 346 29.58 -6.21 -7.71
C GLY A 346 28.68 -5.41 -8.66
N THR A 347 27.55 -5.99 -9.09
CA THR A 347 26.52 -5.30 -9.90
C THR A 347 25.12 -5.48 -9.32
N HIS A 348 24.75 -6.70 -8.97
CA HIS A 348 23.41 -7.06 -8.54
C HIS A 348 23.29 -7.04 -7.01
N PRO A 349 22.31 -6.32 -6.45
CA PRO A 349 22.13 -6.25 -5.00
C PRO A 349 21.82 -7.60 -4.36
N SER A 350 22.43 -7.84 -3.19
CA SER A 350 21.98 -8.83 -2.21
C SER A 350 20.72 -8.32 -1.51
N ASP A 351 20.14 -9.08 -0.57
CA ASP A 351 18.99 -8.62 0.22
C ASP A 351 19.28 -7.32 1.01
N LEU A 352 20.52 -7.12 1.47
CA LEU A 352 20.94 -5.87 2.11
C LEU A 352 20.83 -4.70 1.12
N GLY A 353 21.40 -4.87 -0.08
CA GLY A 353 21.30 -3.84 -1.12
C GLY A 353 19.86 -3.63 -1.59
N MET A 354 19.05 -4.67 -1.73
CA MET A 354 17.63 -4.54 -2.08
C MET A 354 16.86 -3.72 -1.05
N GLN A 355 17.16 -3.88 0.24
CA GLN A 355 16.59 -3.05 1.31
C GLN A 355 17.03 -1.59 1.18
N GLN A 356 18.31 -1.33 0.95
CA GLN A 356 18.86 0.03 0.73
C GLN A 356 18.23 0.72 -0.47
N TYR A 357 18.08 -0.01 -1.60
CA TYR A 357 17.30 0.45 -2.75
C TYR A 357 15.88 0.83 -2.32
N ALA A 358 15.15 -0.09 -1.67
CA ALA A 358 13.76 0.18 -1.30
C ALA A 358 13.62 1.41 -0.38
N GLU A 359 14.56 1.65 0.53
CA GLU A 359 14.58 2.81 1.43
C GLU A 359 14.86 4.12 0.70
N ALA A 360 15.84 4.14 -0.21
CA ALA A 360 16.16 5.31 -1.02
C ALA A 360 14.96 5.72 -1.90
N TYR A 361 14.31 4.72 -2.51
CA TYR A 361 13.15 4.94 -3.35
C TYR A 361 11.94 5.36 -2.51
N GLU A 362 11.67 4.72 -1.36
CA GLU A 362 10.61 5.15 -0.44
C GLU A 362 10.78 6.61 -0.06
N LYS A 363 11.98 7.02 0.35
CA LYS A 363 12.28 8.41 0.74
C LYS A 363 12.00 9.38 -0.40
N SER A 364 12.47 9.07 -1.61
CA SER A 364 12.26 9.91 -2.80
C SER A 364 10.78 10.01 -3.16
N LEU A 365 10.08 8.87 -3.26
CA LEU A 365 8.68 8.82 -3.66
C LEU A 365 7.76 9.47 -2.62
N ARG A 366 8.01 9.30 -1.32
CA ARG A 366 7.24 9.98 -0.27
C ARG A 366 7.38 11.51 -0.37
N ALA A 367 8.58 12.01 -0.69
CA ALA A 367 8.76 13.43 -0.92
C ALA A 367 8.00 13.92 -2.16
N ILE A 368 8.12 13.21 -3.29
CA ILE A 368 7.48 13.58 -4.56
C ILE A 368 5.95 13.56 -4.47
N LEU A 369 5.40 12.53 -3.83
CA LEU A 369 3.95 12.32 -3.72
C LEU A 369 3.33 13.10 -2.55
N ASN A 370 4.13 13.80 -1.76
CA ASN A 370 3.74 14.44 -0.51
C ASN A 370 3.07 13.46 0.47
N GLU A 371 3.73 12.32 0.67
CA GLU A 371 3.31 11.21 1.53
C GLU A 371 4.37 10.89 2.60
N PRO A 372 4.86 11.90 3.37
CA PRO A 372 5.93 11.69 4.34
C PRO A 372 5.55 10.63 5.39
N SER A 373 6.56 10.03 6.01
CA SER A 373 6.39 9.13 7.16
C SER A 373 7.33 9.58 8.26
N GLY A 374 6.82 9.68 9.49
CA GLY A 374 7.61 10.06 10.66
C GLY A 374 8.17 8.86 11.42
N ILE A 375 8.71 9.14 12.61
CA ILE A 375 9.38 8.15 13.47
C ILE A 375 8.40 7.43 14.41
N PHE A 376 7.35 8.11 14.87
CA PHE A 376 6.34 7.56 15.78
C PHE A 376 5.34 6.70 15.04
N SER A 377 4.72 5.73 15.73
CA SER A 377 3.67 4.89 15.14
C SER A 377 2.50 5.73 14.61
N THR A 378 2.13 6.79 15.32
CA THR A 378 1.08 7.77 14.94
C THR A 378 1.37 8.54 13.65
N THR A 379 2.63 8.51 13.18
CA THR A 379 3.10 9.21 11.97
C THR A 379 3.48 8.24 10.83
N LYS A 380 3.18 6.95 10.98
CA LYS A 380 3.52 5.89 10.01
C LYS A 380 2.25 5.32 9.37
N PRO A 381 1.88 5.74 8.15
CA PRO A 381 0.62 5.33 7.53
C PRO A 381 0.53 3.82 7.42
N ARG A 382 -0.57 3.23 7.90
CA ARG A 382 -0.83 1.79 7.83
C ARG A 382 -2.33 1.48 7.81
N THR A 383 -2.68 0.33 7.26
CA THR A 383 -4.04 -0.23 7.32
C THR A 383 -4.30 -0.86 8.69
N GLN A 384 -5.51 -1.39 8.90
CA GLN A 384 -5.86 -2.15 10.10
C GLN A 384 -7.05 -3.08 9.82
N THR A 385 -7.20 -4.12 10.63
CA THR A 385 -8.36 -5.01 10.59
C THR A 385 -8.80 -5.40 12.01
N ARG A 386 -8.69 -4.49 12.99
CA ARG A 386 -9.01 -4.75 14.41
C ARG A 386 -10.50 -4.99 14.64
N ASP A 387 -11.36 -4.38 13.83
CA ASP A 387 -12.83 -4.51 13.93
C ASP A 387 -13.43 -5.49 12.91
N TRP A 388 -12.63 -6.44 12.42
CA TRP A 388 -13.01 -7.34 11.32
C TRP A 388 -14.32 -8.11 11.58
N ARG A 389 -14.67 -8.33 12.86
CA ARG A 389 -15.90 -9.02 13.29
C ARG A 389 -17.16 -8.23 12.94
N ILE A 390 -17.04 -6.91 12.84
CA ILE A 390 -18.16 -6.00 12.65
C ILE A 390 -18.26 -5.57 11.19
N TYR A 391 -17.13 -5.20 10.57
CA TYR A 391 -17.11 -4.78 9.15
C TYR A 391 -15.74 -5.01 8.51
N ASP A 392 -15.70 -4.94 7.18
CA ASP A 392 -14.45 -4.97 6.42
C ASP A 392 -13.90 -3.56 6.17
N TRP A 393 -12.73 -3.27 6.73
CA TRP A 393 -12.09 -1.96 6.65
C TRP A 393 -11.77 -1.54 5.21
N GLN A 394 -11.25 -2.46 4.39
CA GLN A 394 -10.90 -2.17 3.00
C GLN A 394 -12.13 -1.95 2.12
N THR A 395 -13.18 -2.75 2.30
CA THR A 395 -14.46 -2.57 1.60
C THR A 395 -15.03 -1.19 1.89
N ARG A 396 -15.05 -0.79 3.16
CA ARG A 396 -15.49 0.56 3.54
C ARG A 396 -14.67 1.66 2.87
N HIS A 397 -13.34 1.49 2.78
CA HIS A 397 -12.47 2.42 2.06
C HIS A 397 -12.84 2.54 0.59
N HIS A 398 -13.08 1.43 -0.10
CA HIS A 398 -13.51 1.48 -1.49
C HIS A 398 -14.90 2.12 -1.65
N GLU A 399 -15.85 1.86 -0.74
CA GLU A 399 -17.18 2.48 -0.76
C GLU A 399 -17.09 4.00 -0.57
N ILE A 400 -16.26 4.47 0.37
CA ILE A 400 -16.02 5.89 0.58
C ILE A 400 -15.36 6.51 -0.65
N MET A 401 -14.31 5.89 -1.19
CA MET A 401 -13.63 6.36 -2.41
C MET A 401 -14.58 6.47 -3.60
N ALA A 402 -15.43 5.47 -3.82
CA ALA A 402 -16.45 5.50 -4.86
C ALA A 402 -17.45 6.64 -4.61
N ARG A 403 -17.91 6.79 -3.37
CA ARG A 403 -18.91 7.79 -2.99
C ARG A 403 -18.40 9.21 -3.15
N VAL A 404 -17.23 9.56 -2.63
CA VAL A 404 -16.69 10.94 -2.73
C VAL A 404 -16.41 11.33 -4.18
N LYS A 405 -16.12 10.37 -5.05
CA LYS A 405 -15.98 10.59 -6.49
C LYS A 405 -17.33 10.86 -7.16
N THR A 406 -18.39 10.12 -6.81
CA THR A 406 -19.73 10.27 -7.41
C THR A 406 -20.56 11.42 -6.81
N ASN A 407 -20.32 11.73 -5.54
CA ASN A 407 -21.02 12.77 -4.78
C ASN A 407 -19.98 13.55 -3.95
N PRO A 408 -19.26 14.49 -4.59
CA PRO A 408 -18.22 15.29 -3.95
C PRO A 408 -18.73 15.98 -2.68
N PRO A 409 -18.18 15.66 -1.50
CA PRO A 409 -18.70 16.18 -0.25
C PRO A 409 -18.24 17.60 0.02
N ARG A 410 -19.14 18.40 0.61
CA ARG A 410 -18.83 19.76 1.03
C ARG A 410 -18.06 19.79 2.35
N ILE A 411 -18.46 18.93 3.28
CA ILE A 411 -17.75 18.72 4.54
C ILE A 411 -17.43 17.24 4.65
N VAL A 412 -16.23 16.91 5.11
CA VAL A 412 -15.88 15.53 5.47
C VAL A 412 -15.62 15.42 6.96
N TYR A 413 -16.13 14.36 7.57
CA TYR A 413 -15.93 14.07 8.98
C TYR A 413 -15.07 12.82 9.15
N MET A 414 -13.78 13.01 9.39
CA MET A 414 -12.82 11.93 9.63
C MET A 414 -12.76 11.58 11.12
N GLY A 415 -12.99 10.31 11.45
CA GLY A 415 -12.91 9.86 12.84
C GLY A 415 -12.83 8.35 13.01
N ASN A 416 -12.99 7.91 14.26
CA ASN A 416 -12.95 6.49 14.66
C ASN A 416 -14.37 5.89 14.76
N SER A 417 -14.54 4.87 15.61
CA SER A 417 -15.81 4.19 15.89
C SER A 417 -16.93 5.13 16.32
N ILE A 418 -16.62 6.22 17.01
CA ILE A 418 -17.62 7.22 17.43
C ILE A 418 -18.25 7.89 16.19
N THR A 419 -17.43 8.31 15.22
CA THR A 419 -17.97 8.83 13.96
C THR A 419 -18.59 7.72 13.13
N HIS A 420 -17.95 6.55 13.04
CA HIS A 420 -18.39 5.43 12.22
C HIS A 420 -19.83 5.00 12.56
N TYR A 421 -20.14 4.87 13.84
CA TYR A 421 -21.44 4.39 14.33
C TYR A 421 -22.45 5.52 14.61
N TRP A 422 -22.17 6.76 14.23
CA TRP A 422 -23.11 7.87 14.41
C TRP A 422 -24.30 7.74 13.44
N GLY A 423 -24.01 7.69 12.14
CA GLY A 423 -25.00 7.64 11.06
C GLY A 423 -24.39 8.05 9.72
N GLY A 424 -25.23 8.26 8.72
CA GLY A 424 -24.78 8.64 7.38
C GLY A 424 -24.23 7.48 6.56
N GLU A 425 -23.87 7.81 5.34
CA GLU A 425 -23.44 6.86 4.32
C GLU A 425 -21.91 6.79 4.21
N PRO A 426 -21.28 5.66 3.82
CA PRO A 426 -21.88 4.33 3.75
C PRO A 426 -22.34 3.87 5.13
N VAL A 427 -23.56 3.32 5.20
CA VAL A 427 -24.16 2.86 6.45
C VAL A 427 -23.25 1.86 7.17
N ALA A 428 -22.93 2.15 8.42
CA ALA A 428 -22.23 1.20 9.28
C ALA A 428 -23.16 0.05 9.71
N PRO A 429 -22.65 -1.12 10.13
CA PRO A 429 -23.47 -2.26 10.57
C PRO A 429 -24.45 -1.94 11.71
N ARG A 430 -24.19 -0.84 12.44
CA ARG A 430 -25.08 -0.24 13.44
C ARG A 430 -24.97 1.28 13.38
N ALA A 431 -26.06 1.97 13.68
CA ALA A 431 -26.08 3.43 13.82
C ALA A 431 -26.80 3.81 15.12
N ALA A 432 -26.11 4.51 16.00
CA ALA A 432 -26.60 4.87 17.33
C ALA A 432 -27.16 6.30 17.42
N GLY A 433 -26.93 7.15 16.41
CA GLY A 433 -27.41 8.54 16.38
C GLY A 433 -27.90 8.99 15.00
N ALA A 434 -28.47 8.08 14.21
CA ALA A 434 -28.87 8.36 12.82
C ALA A 434 -29.87 9.52 12.69
N ASP A 435 -30.73 9.71 13.69
CA ASP A 435 -31.66 10.83 13.79
C ASP A 435 -30.93 12.19 13.84
N SER A 436 -29.94 12.31 14.72
CA SER A 436 -29.14 13.53 14.86
C SER A 436 -28.22 13.77 13.66
N TRP A 437 -27.68 12.71 13.05
CA TRP A 437 -26.94 12.81 11.79
C TRP A 437 -27.83 13.38 10.68
N LYS A 438 -29.03 12.82 10.51
CA LYS A 438 -30.00 13.29 9.52
C LYS A 438 -30.46 14.72 9.76
N ALA A 439 -30.67 15.10 11.02
CA ALA A 439 -31.15 16.44 11.36
C ALA A 439 -30.08 17.53 11.18
N VAL A 440 -28.80 17.22 11.46
CA VAL A 440 -27.73 18.23 11.55
C VAL A 440 -26.67 18.10 10.46
N MET A 441 -26.24 16.88 10.14
CA MET A 441 -25.09 16.63 9.26
C MET A 441 -25.47 16.56 7.78
N GLU A 442 -26.57 15.86 7.46
CA GLU A 442 -27.04 15.72 6.07
C GLU A 442 -27.36 17.07 5.40
N PRO A 443 -28.10 18.02 6.04
CA PRO A 443 -28.42 19.30 5.41
C PRO A 443 -27.19 20.18 5.13
N LEU A 444 -26.06 19.91 5.81
CA LEU A 444 -24.80 20.61 5.61
C LEU A 444 -23.92 19.96 4.53
N GLY A 445 -24.32 18.80 3.99
CA GLY A 445 -23.54 18.03 3.03
C GLY A 445 -22.31 17.38 3.67
N VAL A 446 -22.42 16.94 4.92
CA VAL A 446 -21.35 16.24 5.64
C VAL A 446 -21.31 14.77 5.22
N GLN A 447 -20.11 14.30 4.88
CA GLN A 447 -19.84 12.92 4.52
C GLN A 447 -19.09 12.22 5.66
N ASN A 448 -19.60 11.06 6.08
CA ASN A 448 -19.01 10.26 7.15
C ASN A 448 -17.77 9.51 6.64
N LEU A 449 -16.59 9.86 7.17
CA LEU A 449 -15.30 9.19 6.94
C LEU A 449 -14.78 8.55 8.24
N GLY A 450 -15.70 8.10 9.10
CA GLY A 450 -15.43 7.41 10.35
C GLY A 450 -15.23 5.90 10.16
N TYR A 451 -14.29 5.32 10.90
CA TYR A 451 -13.97 3.89 10.86
C TYR A 451 -13.81 3.31 12.28
N GLY A 452 -14.44 2.17 12.55
CA GLY A 452 -14.21 1.45 13.81
C GLY A 452 -12.73 1.15 14.03
N TRP A 453 -12.24 1.37 15.26
CA TRP A 453 -10.85 1.14 15.70
C TRP A 453 -9.74 1.94 15.02
N ASP A 454 -10.07 2.89 14.14
CA ASP A 454 -9.04 3.73 13.52
C ASP A 454 -8.26 4.51 14.59
N ARG A 455 -6.95 4.49 14.42
CA ARG A 455 -5.97 5.34 15.09
C ARG A 455 -5.50 6.43 14.13
N ILE A 456 -4.74 7.41 14.63
CA ILE A 456 -4.24 8.55 13.82
C ILE A 456 -3.56 8.07 12.53
N GLU A 457 -2.70 7.05 12.64
CA GLU A 457 -1.93 6.53 11.52
C GLU A 457 -2.76 5.77 10.48
N ASN A 458 -3.96 5.30 10.85
CA ASN A 458 -4.91 4.71 9.91
C ASN A 458 -5.59 5.79 9.08
N VAL A 459 -5.97 6.91 9.71
CA VAL A 459 -6.48 8.09 8.99
C VAL A 459 -5.41 8.66 8.06
N LEU A 460 -4.15 8.71 8.51
CA LEU A 460 -3.02 9.15 7.68
C LEU A 460 -2.88 8.29 6.41
N TRP A 461 -3.00 6.96 6.54
CA TRP A 461 -3.02 6.08 5.38
C TRP A 461 -4.15 6.44 4.41
N ARG A 462 -5.37 6.62 4.92
CA ARG A 462 -6.55 6.95 4.10
C ARG A 462 -6.42 8.28 3.37
N VAL A 463 -5.82 9.29 4.00
CA VAL A 463 -5.49 10.57 3.35
C VAL A 463 -4.52 10.37 2.20
N TYR A 464 -3.49 9.54 2.37
CA TYR A 464 -2.56 9.23 1.28
C TYR A 464 -3.21 8.40 0.17
N HIS A 465 -4.15 7.52 0.51
CA HIS A 465 -4.84 6.61 -0.41
C HIS A 465 -6.17 7.17 -0.95
N GLY A 466 -6.30 8.50 -0.96
CA GLY A 466 -7.18 9.21 -1.87
C GLY A 466 -8.54 9.63 -1.31
N GLU A 467 -8.83 9.39 -0.02
CA GLU A 467 -10.15 9.77 0.53
C GLU A 467 -10.41 11.29 0.50
N LEU A 468 -9.37 12.10 0.34
CA LEU A 468 -9.43 13.55 0.20
C LEU A 468 -9.05 14.04 -1.21
N ASP A 469 -8.92 13.16 -2.20
CA ASP A 469 -8.49 13.52 -3.55
C ASP A 469 -9.70 13.75 -4.48
N GLY A 470 -9.56 14.64 -5.46
CA GLY A 470 -10.52 14.79 -6.56
C GLY A 470 -11.72 15.71 -6.30
N TYR A 471 -11.79 16.38 -5.15
CA TYR A 471 -12.81 17.37 -4.82
C TYR A 471 -12.26 18.47 -3.90
N LYS A 472 -13.03 19.55 -3.70
CA LYS A 472 -12.67 20.66 -2.81
C LYS A 472 -13.66 20.73 -1.64
N ALA A 473 -13.23 20.30 -0.46
CA ALA A 473 -14.02 20.45 0.75
C ALA A 473 -14.04 21.91 1.19
N ALA A 474 -15.18 22.38 1.71
CA ALA A 474 -15.27 23.63 2.45
C ALA A 474 -14.69 23.47 3.87
N GLN A 475 -14.82 22.27 4.45
CA GLN A 475 -14.33 21.96 5.78
C GLN A 475 -13.94 20.48 5.92
N VAL A 476 -12.85 20.22 6.64
CA VAL A 476 -12.44 18.90 7.11
C VAL A 476 -12.57 18.88 8.63
N VAL A 477 -13.51 18.08 9.15
CA VAL A 477 -13.68 17.85 10.59
C VAL A 477 -12.89 16.62 10.98
N LEU A 478 -11.99 16.77 11.96
CA LEU A 478 -11.10 15.71 12.43
C LEU A 478 -11.38 15.42 13.91
N MET A 479 -11.79 14.18 14.21
CA MET A 479 -11.99 13.69 15.58
C MET A 479 -11.38 12.29 15.72
N ILE A 480 -10.08 12.24 16.01
CA ILE A 480 -9.31 11.00 16.09
C ILE A 480 -8.32 11.06 17.24
N GLY A 481 -7.90 9.89 17.76
CA GLY A 481 -6.89 9.77 18.82
C GLY A 481 -7.35 8.95 20.04
N THR A 482 -8.65 8.74 20.25
CA THR A 482 -9.14 7.95 21.41
C THR A 482 -8.56 6.53 21.46
N ASN A 483 -8.34 5.90 20.30
CA ASN A 483 -7.78 4.56 20.20
C ASN A 483 -6.24 4.53 20.34
N ASN A 484 -5.59 5.70 20.39
CA ASN A 484 -4.16 5.83 20.64
C ASN A 484 -3.85 5.95 22.15
N LEU A 485 -4.82 6.32 22.99
CA LEU A 485 -4.62 6.56 24.43
C LEU A 485 -3.95 5.37 25.14
N GLY A 486 -4.37 4.14 24.82
CA GLY A 486 -3.85 2.94 25.48
C GLY A 486 -2.41 2.54 25.09
N ILE A 487 -1.82 3.16 24.07
CA ILE A 487 -0.55 2.71 23.49
C ILE A 487 0.46 3.83 23.19
N ASN A 488 0.00 5.08 23.14
CA ASN A 488 0.82 6.24 22.81
C ASN A 488 0.81 7.25 23.95
N THR A 489 1.93 7.95 24.07
CA THR A 489 2.02 9.13 24.95
C THR A 489 1.26 10.31 24.36
N ASP A 490 0.94 11.29 25.21
CA ASP A 490 0.26 12.53 24.79
C ASP A 490 1.09 13.30 23.75
N ALA A 491 2.41 13.34 23.92
CA ALA A 491 3.34 13.91 22.94
C ALA A 491 3.30 13.21 21.57
N GLU A 492 3.21 11.87 21.54
CA GLU A 492 3.10 11.10 20.29
C GLU A 492 1.75 11.31 19.61
N ILE A 493 0.67 11.44 20.38
CA ILE A 493 -0.68 11.74 19.87
C ILE A 493 -0.70 13.15 19.26
N THR A 494 -0.20 14.14 19.98
CA THR A 494 -0.10 15.53 19.52
C THR A 494 0.77 15.64 18.26
N ALA A 495 1.94 14.98 18.24
CA ALA A 495 2.80 14.92 17.06
C ALA A 495 2.11 14.24 15.86
N GLY A 496 1.40 13.14 16.10
CA GLY A 496 0.61 12.43 15.08
C GLY A 496 -0.49 13.29 14.48
N LEU A 497 -1.27 13.99 15.32
CA LEU A 497 -2.33 14.89 14.85
C LEU A 497 -1.77 16.08 14.08
N LYS A 498 -0.66 16.68 14.55
CA LYS A 498 0.03 17.75 13.82
C LYS A 498 0.49 17.26 12.44
N PHE A 499 1.04 16.05 12.37
CA PHE A 499 1.47 15.42 11.12
C PHE A 499 0.29 15.17 10.16
N LEU A 500 -0.80 14.61 10.67
CA LEU A 500 -2.02 14.36 9.91
C LEU A 500 -2.65 15.66 9.37
N VAL A 501 -2.67 16.73 10.18
CA VAL A 501 -3.14 18.05 9.75
C VAL A 501 -2.34 18.56 8.55
N GLN A 502 -1.01 18.40 8.55
CA GLN A 502 -0.19 18.79 7.40
C GLN A 502 -0.52 17.95 6.15
N ALA A 503 -0.71 16.64 6.29
CA ALA A 503 -1.14 15.78 5.19
C ALA A 503 -2.50 16.22 4.61
N ILE A 504 -3.46 16.58 5.47
CA ILE A 504 -4.77 17.10 5.06
C ILE A 504 -4.62 18.42 4.33
N LYS A 505 -3.81 19.37 4.83
CA LYS A 505 -3.59 20.68 4.17
C LYS A 505 -3.02 20.55 2.77
N VAL A 506 -2.16 19.57 2.53
CA VAL A 506 -1.62 19.32 1.18
C VAL A 506 -2.72 18.87 0.22
N ARG A 507 -3.65 18.00 0.66
CA ARG A 507 -4.73 17.48 -0.20
C ARG A 507 -5.94 18.41 -0.31
N GLN A 508 -6.20 19.19 0.73
CA GLN A 508 -7.33 20.11 0.83
C GLN A 508 -6.85 21.52 1.23
N PRO A 509 -6.06 22.21 0.38
CA PRO A 509 -5.36 23.45 0.73
C PRO A 509 -6.28 24.64 1.01
N THR A 510 -7.53 24.60 0.51
CA THR A 510 -8.53 25.65 0.72
C THR A 510 -9.55 25.31 1.80
N ALA A 511 -9.55 24.07 2.31
CA ALA A 511 -10.53 23.65 3.31
C ALA A 511 -10.18 24.22 4.67
N GLU A 512 -11.19 24.65 5.42
CA GLU A 512 -11.00 24.90 6.84
C GLU A 512 -10.86 23.57 7.57
N ILE A 513 -9.84 23.43 8.42
CA ILE A 513 -9.69 22.25 9.27
C ILE A 513 -10.24 22.57 10.66
N LEU A 514 -11.17 21.75 11.13
CA LEU A 514 -11.72 21.79 12.47
C LEU A 514 -11.26 20.54 13.23
N LEU A 515 -10.36 20.72 14.19
CA LEU A 515 -9.98 19.68 15.14
C LEU A 515 -10.96 19.66 16.30
N ILE A 516 -11.61 18.52 16.50
CA ILE A 516 -12.45 18.26 17.67
C ILE A 516 -11.58 17.61 18.73
N GLY A 517 -11.60 18.15 19.95
CA GLY A 517 -10.92 17.52 21.07
C GLY A 517 -11.39 16.08 21.26
N ILE A 518 -10.49 15.21 21.72
CA ILE A 518 -10.81 13.81 21.97
C ILE A 518 -11.89 13.77 23.05
N LEU A 519 -13.02 13.14 22.72
CA LEU A 519 -14.20 13.17 23.58
C LEU A 519 -13.94 12.51 24.94
N PRO A 520 -14.53 13.03 26.03
CA PRO A 520 -14.51 12.38 27.33
C PRO A 520 -14.95 10.92 27.25
N ARG A 521 -14.24 10.05 27.98
CA ARG A 521 -14.60 8.65 28.17
C ARG A 521 -14.28 8.23 29.60
N ARG A 522 -14.98 7.19 30.06
CA ARG A 522 -14.86 6.65 31.41
C ARG A 522 -13.40 6.42 31.77
N ASN A 523 -13.00 6.91 32.94
CA ASN A 523 -11.67 6.74 33.55
C ASN A 523 -10.49 7.44 32.85
N GLU A 524 -10.71 8.17 31.76
CA GLU A 524 -9.66 8.94 31.07
C GLU A 524 -9.89 10.45 31.19
N GLU A 525 -10.90 10.91 31.96
CA GLU A 525 -11.35 12.31 31.94
C GLU A 525 -10.21 13.29 32.25
N LYS A 526 -9.42 13.00 33.31
CA LYS A 526 -8.29 13.85 33.71
C LYS A 526 -7.22 13.94 32.62
N ARG A 527 -6.86 12.81 32.00
CA ARG A 527 -5.87 12.78 30.93
C ARG A 527 -6.37 13.55 29.71
N LEU A 528 -7.63 13.34 29.35
CA LEU A 528 -8.25 13.99 28.20
C LEU A 528 -8.42 15.50 28.40
N THR A 529 -8.66 15.99 29.60
CA THR A 529 -8.63 17.43 29.89
C THR A 529 -7.27 18.02 29.53
N ASN A 530 -6.19 17.46 30.08
CA ASN A 530 -4.83 17.95 29.85
C ASN A 530 -4.42 17.83 28.37
N LEU A 531 -4.62 16.64 27.78
CA LEU A 531 -4.26 16.40 26.38
C LEU A 531 -5.03 17.35 25.45
N ASN A 532 -6.32 17.61 25.71
CA ASN A 532 -7.06 18.52 24.86
C ASN A 532 -6.63 19.99 24.99
N GLU A 533 -6.06 20.41 26.13
CA GLU A 533 -5.41 21.73 26.25
C GLU A 533 -4.18 21.81 25.33
N GLU A 534 -3.35 20.75 25.32
CA GLU A 534 -2.22 20.64 24.39
C GLU A 534 -2.67 20.64 22.92
N LEU A 535 -3.77 19.94 22.61
CA LEU A 535 -4.33 19.92 21.25
C LEU A 535 -4.90 21.28 20.83
N ALA A 536 -5.47 22.05 21.77
CA ALA A 536 -5.91 23.42 21.50
C ALA A 536 -4.73 24.33 21.16
N GLN A 537 -3.62 24.22 21.90
CA GLN A 537 -2.39 24.95 21.61
C GLN A 537 -1.81 24.53 20.24
N MET A 538 -1.70 23.23 19.98
CA MET A 538 -1.21 22.70 18.70
C MET A 538 -2.07 23.16 17.52
N ALA A 539 -3.39 23.20 17.68
CA ALA A 539 -4.31 23.72 16.67
C ALA A 539 -4.05 25.21 16.37
N GLY A 540 -3.80 26.02 17.40
CA GLY A 540 -3.39 27.42 17.27
C GLY A 540 -2.07 27.57 16.49
N GLU A 541 -1.04 26.81 16.87
CA GLU A 541 0.25 26.77 16.15
C GLU A 541 0.11 26.34 14.70
N ALA A 542 -0.79 25.38 14.44
CA ALA A 542 -1.08 24.89 13.11
C ALA A 542 -2.04 25.79 12.33
N ASN A 543 -2.53 26.90 12.89
CA ASN A 543 -3.53 27.79 12.29
C ASN A 543 -4.76 27.01 11.77
N ILE A 544 -5.34 26.16 12.63
CA ILE A 544 -6.60 25.46 12.38
C ILE A 544 -7.58 25.76 13.52
N ARG A 545 -8.88 25.51 13.32
CA ARG A 545 -9.85 25.69 14.39
C ARG A 545 -9.83 24.51 15.35
N PHE A 546 -10.02 24.79 16.64
CA PHE A 546 -10.24 23.78 17.66
C PHE A 546 -11.62 23.99 18.31
N ALA A 547 -12.33 22.90 18.58
CA ALA A 547 -13.60 22.95 19.31
C ALA A 547 -13.73 21.79 20.30
N GLN A 548 -14.48 22.04 21.37
CA GLN A 548 -14.71 21.10 22.47
C GLN A 548 -16.20 20.78 22.70
N PRO A 549 -16.92 20.29 21.68
CA PRO A 549 -18.32 19.89 21.83
C PRO A 549 -18.50 18.72 22.81
N GLY A 550 -17.45 17.93 23.07
CA GLY A 550 -17.48 16.82 24.02
C GLY A 550 -17.72 17.22 25.48
N THR A 551 -17.61 18.52 25.81
CA THR A 551 -17.95 19.04 27.15
C THR A 551 -19.41 18.79 27.54
N VAL A 552 -20.30 18.56 26.57
CA VAL A 552 -21.71 18.19 26.82
C VAL A 552 -21.85 16.85 27.54
N PHE A 553 -20.82 16.01 27.47
CA PHE A 553 -20.81 14.71 28.14
C PHE A 553 -20.37 14.78 29.60
N LEU A 554 -20.00 15.95 30.12
CA LEU A 554 -19.46 16.10 31.47
C LEU A 554 -20.51 16.65 32.43
N LYS A 555 -20.54 16.08 33.62
CA LYS A 555 -21.22 16.63 34.81
C LYS A 555 -20.40 17.76 35.42
N PRO A 556 -20.97 18.57 36.33
CA PRO A 556 -20.24 19.64 37.03
C PRO A 556 -19.00 19.18 37.81
N ASP A 557 -18.93 17.90 38.19
CA ASP A 557 -17.79 17.28 38.87
C ASP A 557 -16.66 16.86 37.90
N GLY A 558 -16.82 17.09 36.60
CA GLY A 558 -15.87 16.72 35.55
C GLY A 558 -15.89 15.24 35.17
N LYS A 559 -16.83 14.44 35.68
CA LYS A 559 -17.04 13.05 35.26
C LYS A 559 -18.02 12.95 34.12
N ILE A 560 -17.91 11.88 33.33
CA ILE A 560 -18.86 11.65 32.26
C ILE A 560 -20.27 11.40 32.82
N ASP A 561 -21.28 11.89 32.11
CA ASP A 561 -22.64 11.44 32.33
C ASP A 561 -22.89 10.10 31.64
N GLU A 562 -22.76 9.03 32.41
CA GLU A 562 -22.96 7.64 31.95
C GLU A 562 -24.30 7.43 31.21
N ALA A 563 -25.33 8.22 31.51
CA ALA A 563 -26.63 8.16 30.84
C ALA A 563 -26.57 8.53 29.34
N LEU A 564 -25.50 9.20 28.89
CA LEU A 564 -25.30 9.61 27.50
C LEU A 564 -24.48 8.61 26.68
N PHE A 565 -24.02 7.51 27.29
CA PHE A 565 -23.18 6.50 26.65
C PHE A 565 -23.84 5.12 26.65
N SER A 566 -23.36 4.25 25.76
CA SER A 566 -23.71 2.82 25.77
C SER A 566 -22.73 1.98 26.60
N ASP A 567 -21.46 2.41 26.65
CA ASP A 567 -20.36 1.67 27.29
C ASP A 567 -19.34 2.57 28.02
N GLY A 568 -19.64 3.87 28.15
CA GLY A 568 -18.71 4.88 28.69
C GLY A 568 -17.70 5.43 27.68
N LEU A 569 -17.81 5.08 26.40
CA LEU A 569 -17.00 5.61 25.29
C LEU A 569 -17.86 6.04 24.09
N HIS A 570 -18.82 5.21 23.68
CA HIS A 570 -19.68 5.46 22.54
C HIS A 570 -20.98 6.14 22.98
N PRO A 571 -21.27 7.36 22.50
CA PRO A 571 -22.53 8.03 22.78
C PRO A 571 -23.73 7.16 22.37
N ASN A 572 -24.81 7.21 23.14
CA ASN A 572 -26.10 6.67 22.72
C ASN A 572 -26.86 7.74 21.90
N ALA A 573 -28.10 7.46 21.51
CA ALA A 573 -28.89 8.38 20.68
C ALA A 573 -29.06 9.78 21.31
N GLU A 574 -29.26 9.85 22.63
CA GLU A 574 -29.35 11.13 23.33
C GLU A 574 -28.01 11.85 23.40
N GLY A 575 -26.94 11.10 23.70
CA GLY A 575 -25.58 11.63 23.66
C GLY A 575 -25.23 12.23 22.29
N TYR A 576 -25.57 11.56 21.19
CA TYR A 576 -25.35 12.09 19.85
C TYR A 576 -26.19 13.33 19.54
N ARG A 577 -27.46 13.40 19.97
CA ARG A 577 -28.29 14.61 19.80
C ARG A 577 -27.67 15.83 20.49
N GLN A 578 -27.25 15.68 21.74
CA GLN A 578 -26.61 16.75 22.50
C GLN A 578 -25.26 17.16 21.89
N PHE A 579 -24.47 16.18 21.47
CA PHE A 579 -23.20 16.42 20.79
C PHE A 579 -23.38 17.14 19.45
N ALA A 580 -24.36 16.72 18.63
CA ALA A 580 -24.68 17.36 17.35
C ALA A 580 -25.03 18.84 17.55
N ALA A 581 -25.92 19.13 18.51
CA ALA A 581 -26.33 20.50 18.83
C ALA A 581 -25.15 21.37 19.28
N LYS A 582 -24.23 20.82 20.07
CA LYS A 582 -23.03 21.53 20.52
C LYS A 582 -21.99 21.72 19.42
N LEU A 583 -21.90 20.78 18.47
CA LEU A 583 -20.96 20.83 17.35
C LEU A 583 -21.43 21.76 16.22
N GLN A 584 -22.74 21.84 15.96
CA GLN A 584 -23.33 22.55 14.83
C GLN A 584 -22.80 23.99 14.61
N PRO A 585 -22.58 24.83 15.64
CA PRO A 585 -22.07 26.19 15.45
C PRO A 585 -20.66 26.27 14.83
N PHE A 586 -19.89 25.18 14.90
CA PHE A 586 -18.54 25.11 14.35
C PHE A 586 -18.50 24.60 12.90
N LEU A 587 -19.61 24.03 12.41
CA LEU A 587 -19.71 23.51 11.05
C LEU A 587 -20.00 24.63 10.06
N LYS A 588 -19.44 24.55 8.85
CA LYS A 588 -19.71 25.54 7.81
C LYS A 588 -21.20 25.51 7.41
N ALA A 589 -21.91 26.63 7.63
CA ALA A 589 -23.29 26.83 7.19
C ALA A 589 -23.43 26.68 5.66
N PRO A 590 -24.54 26.18 5.10
CA PRO A 590 -24.72 25.98 3.67
C PRO A 590 -24.39 27.26 2.89
N GLU A 591 -23.80 27.14 1.69
CA GLU A 591 -23.75 28.30 0.80
C GLU A 591 -25.19 28.73 0.47
N GLN A 592 -25.51 30.00 0.69
CA GLN A 592 -26.77 30.54 0.19
C GLN A 592 -26.71 30.42 -1.33
N ALA A 593 -27.67 29.70 -1.93
CA ALA A 593 -27.83 29.69 -3.37
C ALA A 593 -27.90 31.15 -3.84
N LEU A 594 -26.97 31.55 -4.71
CA LEU A 594 -27.02 32.85 -5.38
C LEU A 594 -28.41 32.96 -6.00
N LYS A 595 -29.24 33.86 -5.46
CA LYS A 595 -30.52 34.19 -6.08
C LYS A 595 -30.22 34.62 -7.51
N PRO A 596 -30.88 34.07 -8.54
CA PRO A 596 -30.76 34.58 -9.89
C PRO A 596 -31.04 36.08 -9.86
N ALA A 597 -30.13 36.88 -10.42
CA ALA A 597 -30.32 38.32 -10.54
C ALA A 597 -31.67 38.56 -11.24
N GLU A 598 -32.60 39.23 -10.55
CA GLU A 598 -33.84 39.70 -11.16
C GLU A 598 -33.47 40.60 -12.34
N THR A 599 -33.63 40.10 -13.56
CA THR A 599 -33.54 40.90 -14.78
C THR A 599 -34.73 41.85 -14.80
N GLY A 600 -34.57 43.00 -14.15
CA GLY A 600 -35.47 44.13 -14.22
C GLY A 600 -35.43 44.77 -15.61
N GLN A 601 -36.20 44.24 -16.55
CA GLN A 601 -36.55 44.99 -17.75
C GLN A 601 -37.81 45.82 -17.49
N LYS A 602 -37.57 47.08 -17.08
CA LYS A 602 -38.55 48.15 -17.18
C LYS A 602 -38.95 48.31 -18.64
N ARG A 603 -40.19 47.92 -18.97
CA ARG A 603 -40.90 48.46 -20.14
C ARG A 603 -41.23 49.92 -19.83
N LYS A 604 -40.66 50.86 -20.59
CA LYS A 604 -41.27 52.18 -20.80
C LYS A 604 -41.52 52.37 -22.29
N LYS A 605 -42.71 52.91 -22.53
CA LYS A 605 -43.33 53.30 -23.80
C LYS A 605 -42.46 54.26 -24.59
#